data_AF-A0A9D8ESZ7-F1
#
_entry.id   AF-A0A9D8ESZ7-F1
#
_cell.length_a   1.000
_cell.length_b   1.000
_cell.length_c   1.000
_cell.angle_alpha   90.00
_cell.angle_beta   90.00
_cell.angle_gamma   90.00
#
_symmetry.space_group_name_H-M   'P 1'
#
loop_
_entity.id
_entity.type
_entity.pdbx_description
1 polymer ?
#
loop_
_entity_poly.entity_id
_entity_poly.type
_entity_poly.pdbx_seq_one_letter_code
_entity_poly.pdbx_strand_id
1 'polypeptide(L)'
;MAMAKAFAAAFRNLRPAPAFSGLVVITLALGIGATTAMFSVVDAVLITPVPFPHAERMSEIWINYEENAGRAPAATGTIVKTLREQTELFEAVAGYQFNSGTLTGDGDPEMLSAPVLSPSIFQCSRSRRWWDGCSHPRMRCRESA
;
A
#
# COMPACT_ATOMS: atom_id res chain seq x y z
N MET A 1 -37.11 26.94 -8.48
CA MET A 1 -37.24 28.21 -7.71
C MET A 1 -37.44 28.04 -6.20
N ALA A 2 -37.95 26.91 -5.69
CA ALA A 2 -38.18 26.71 -4.25
C ALA A 2 -36.89 26.62 -3.40
N MET A 3 -35.85 25.91 -3.87
CA MET A 3 -34.57 25.78 -3.14
C MET A 3 -33.85 27.13 -2.95
N ALA A 4 -33.87 28.01 -3.95
CA ALA A 4 -33.21 29.31 -3.88
C ALA A 4 -33.82 30.22 -2.78
N LYS A 5 -35.15 30.15 -2.58
CA LYS A 5 -35.82 30.89 -1.51
C LYS A 5 -35.49 30.32 -0.12
N ALA A 6 -35.32 29.00 -0.01
CA ALA A 6 -34.92 28.36 1.24
C ALA A 6 -33.50 28.74 1.66
N PHE A 7 -32.54 28.74 0.73
CA PHE A 7 -31.17 29.22 0.98
C PHE A 7 -31.14 30.69 1.39
N ALA A 8 -31.90 31.55 0.70
CA ALA A 8 -31.97 32.97 1.04
C ALA A 8 -32.61 33.23 2.42
N ALA A 9 -33.63 32.46 2.79
CA ALA A 9 -34.26 32.52 4.11
C ALA A 9 -33.31 32.04 5.22
N ALA A 10 -32.57 30.95 4.98
CA ALA A 10 -31.54 30.48 5.90
C ALA A 10 -30.47 31.56 6.13
N PHE A 11 -29.95 32.17 5.07
CA PHE A 11 -28.93 33.23 5.21
C PHE A 11 -29.45 34.47 5.96
N ARG A 12 -30.74 34.82 5.81
CA ARG A 12 -31.39 35.88 6.61
C ARG A 12 -31.56 35.48 8.07
N ASN A 13 -31.78 34.20 8.37
CA ASN A 13 -31.88 33.68 9.74
C ASN A 13 -30.54 33.57 10.46
N LEU A 14 -29.40 33.60 9.76
CA LEU A 14 -28.06 33.65 10.37
C LEU A 14 -27.59 35.09 10.71
N ARG A 15 -28.20 36.13 10.12
CA ARG A 15 -27.86 37.55 10.39
C ARG A 15 -28.10 38.05 11.82
N PRO A 16 -29.15 37.61 12.58
CA PRO A 16 -29.42 38.17 13.90
C PRO A 16 -28.48 37.66 15.01
N ALA A 17 -27.71 36.59 14.80
CA ALA A 17 -26.77 36.05 15.80
C ALA A 17 -25.41 35.63 15.17
N PRO A 18 -24.65 36.58 14.61
CA PRO A 18 -23.48 36.29 13.78
C PRO A 18 -22.34 35.59 14.55
N ALA A 19 -22.17 35.90 15.84
CA ALA A 19 -21.15 35.27 16.68
C ALA A 19 -21.41 33.77 16.90
N PHE A 20 -22.67 33.41 17.17
CA PHE A 20 -23.08 32.01 17.35
C PHE A 20 -22.95 31.23 16.04
N SER A 21 -23.42 31.79 14.92
CA SER A 21 -23.25 31.17 13.60
C SER A 21 -21.78 30.97 13.24
N GLY A 22 -20.91 31.94 13.55
CA GLY A 22 -19.47 31.80 13.34
C GLY A 22 -18.87 30.65 14.14
N LEU A 23 -19.24 30.51 15.42
CA LEU A 23 -18.77 29.42 16.27
C LEU A 23 -19.18 28.03 15.73
N VAL A 24 -20.43 27.91 15.26
CA VAL A 24 -20.94 26.67 14.66
C VAL A 24 -20.16 26.32 13.38
N VAL A 25 -19.92 27.30 12.50
CA VAL A 25 -19.15 27.09 11.28
C VAL A 25 -17.71 26.69 11.58
N ILE A 26 -17.05 27.35 12.54
CA ILE A 26 -15.67 27.02 12.94
C ILE A 26 -15.60 25.60 13.50
N THR A 27 -16.51 25.23 14.40
CA THR A 27 -16.56 23.89 15.00
C THR A 27 -16.76 22.82 13.92
N LEU A 28 -17.68 23.06 12.98
CA LEU A 28 -17.95 22.15 11.88
C LEU A 28 -16.73 22.02 10.95
N ALA A 29 -16.09 23.15 10.60
CA ALA A 29 -14.90 23.18 9.77
C ALA A 29 -13.73 22.43 10.41
N LEU A 30 -13.54 22.58 11.73
CA LEU A 30 -12.52 21.86 12.48
C LEU A 30 -12.78 20.35 12.51
N GLY A 31 -14.01 19.92 12.76
CA GLY A 31 -14.34 18.49 12.77
C GLY A 31 -14.15 17.81 11.41
N ILE A 32 -14.58 18.47 10.34
CA ILE A 32 -14.40 17.99 8.97
C ILE A 32 -12.91 17.98 8.62
N GLY A 33 -12.20 19.09 8.86
CA GLY A 33 -10.78 19.22 8.55
C GLY A 33 -9.90 18.22 9.29
N ALA A 34 -10.15 17.99 10.58
CA ALA A 34 -9.42 17.02 11.39
C ALA A 34 -9.59 15.59 10.84
N THR A 35 -10.82 15.22 10.48
CA THR A 35 -11.10 13.89 9.92
C THR A 35 -10.40 13.70 8.58
N THR A 36 -10.51 14.67 7.66
CA THR A 36 -9.83 14.61 6.35
C THR A 36 -8.31 14.59 6.48
N ALA A 37 -7.74 15.39 7.38
CA ALA A 37 -6.29 15.41 7.62
C ALA A 37 -5.79 14.07 8.16
N MET A 38 -6.52 13.45 9.10
CA MET A 38 -6.18 12.14 9.63
C MET A 38 -6.16 11.09 8.53
N PHE A 39 -7.19 11.03 7.67
CA PHE A 39 -7.20 10.11 6.53
C PHE A 39 -6.08 10.39 5.53
N SER A 40 -5.75 11.66 5.26
CA SER A 40 -4.65 12.01 4.35
C SER A 40 -3.28 11.58 4.88
N VAL A 41 -3.04 11.70 6.19
CA VAL A 41 -1.79 11.24 6.81
C VAL A 41 -1.72 9.71 6.82
N VAL A 42 -2.83 9.06 7.18
CA VAL A 42 -2.92 7.59 7.16
C VAL A 42 -2.67 7.04 5.76
N ASP A 43 -3.30 7.62 4.73
CA ASP A 43 -3.07 7.26 3.34
C ASP A 43 -1.59 7.45 2.96
N ALA A 44 -1.01 8.61 3.26
CA ALA A 44 0.39 8.89 2.92
C ALA A 44 1.42 8.00 3.67
N VAL A 45 1.13 7.59 4.90
CA VAL A 45 2.09 6.87 5.77
C VAL A 45 1.88 5.36 5.72
N LEU A 46 0.63 4.87 5.77
CA LEU A 46 0.34 3.43 5.72
C LEU A 46 0.25 2.91 4.29
N ILE A 47 -0.21 3.74 3.35
CA ILE A 47 -0.27 3.41 1.92
C ILE A 47 0.82 4.20 1.23
N THR A 48 2.08 3.88 1.53
CA THR A 48 3.13 4.24 0.57
C THR A 48 2.73 3.58 -0.75
N PRO A 49 2.42 4.32 -1.83
CA PRO A 49 2.06 3.71 -3.10
C PRO A 49 3.28 2.92 -3.52
N VAL A 50 3.18 1.61 -3.42
CA VAL A 50 4.28 0.72 -3.74
C VAL A 50 4.63 1.04 -5.19
N PRO A 51 5.89 1.38 -5.52
CA PRO A 51 6.27 1.91 -6.84
C PRO A 51 6.31 0.78 -7.88
N PHE A 52 5.22 0.01 -7.97
CA PHE A 52 5.03 -1.05 -8.93
C PHE A 52 4.09 -0.56 -10.03
N PRO A 53 4.59 -0.43 -11.27
CA PRO A 53 3.72 -0.19 -12.40
C PRO A 53 2.73 -1.35 -12.51
N HIS A 54 1.44 -1.03 -12.56
CA HIS A 54 0.34 -1.99 -12.58
C HIS A 54 0.07 -2.76 -11.29
N ALA A 55 0.26 -2.13 -10.12
CA ALA A 55 -0.13 -2.70 -8.83
C ALA A 55 -1.60 -3.17 -8.82
N GLU A 56 -2.49 -2.51 -9.57
CA GLU A 56 -3.90 -2.89 -9.74
C GLU A 56 -4.12 -4.25 -10.40
N ARG A 57 -3.11 -4.78 -11.12
CA ARG A 57 -3.13 -6.09 -11.77
C ARG A 57 -2.40 -7.17 -10.96
N MET A 58 -1.84 -6.82 -9.80
CA MET A 58 -1.20 -7.77 -8.90
C MET A 58 -2.20 -8.25 -7.87
N SER A 59 -2.33 -9.56 -7.74
CA SER A 59 -3.08 -10.19 -6.67
C SER A 59 -2.22 -11.21 -5.94
N GLU A 60 -2.46 -11.33 -4.64
CA GLU A 60 -1.82 -12.32 -3.81
C GLU A 60 -2.69 -13.57 -3.72
N ILE A 61 -2.08 -14.73 -3.96
CA ILE A 61 -2.77 -16.02 -3.94
C ILE A 61 -2.58 -16.63 -2.55
N TRP A 62 -3.68 -16.70 -1.81
CA TRP A 62 -3.75 -17.38 -0.52
C TRP A 62 -4.34 -18.77 -0.70
N ILE A 63 -3.73 -19.78 -0.09
CA ILE A 63 -4.26 -21.14 -0.07
C ILE A 63 -4.82 -21.38 1.32
N ASN A 64 -6.11 -21.70 1.39
CA ASN A 64 -6.76 -22.09 2.63
C ASN A 64 -6.77 -23.62 2.70
N TYR A 65 -6.07 -24.19 3.68
CA TYR A 65 -6.16 -25.62 4.00
C TYR A 65 -7.20 -25.79 5.12
N GLU A 66 -8.40 -26.26 4.77
CA GLU A 66 -9.55 -26.47 5.67
C GLU A 66 -10.08 -25.24 6.44
N GLU A 67 -11.35 -25.35 6.85
CA GLU A 67 -12.19 -24.27 7.40
C GLU A 67 -11.70 -23.70 8.74
N ASN A 68 -10.72 -24.35 9.40
CA ASN A 68 -10.24 -23.99 10.74
C ASN A 68 -8.72 -23.81 10.89
N ALA A 69 -7.93 -23.94 9.82
CA ALA A 69 -6.53 -23.52 9.87
C ALA A 69 -6.45 -22.11 9.28
N GLY A 70 -6.29 -21.09 10.13
CA GLY A 70 -6.10 -19.71 9.67
C GLY A 70 -5.04 -19.61 8.57
N ARG A 71 -5.10 -18.54 7.74
CA ARG A 71 -4.25 -18.28 6.55
C ARG A 71 -2.99 -19.14 6.52
N ALA A 72 -3.09 -20.27 5.82
CA ALA A 72 -1.97 -21.21 5.78
C ALA A 72 -0.83 -20.59 4.95
N PRO A 73 0.42 -20.78 5.38
CA PRO A 73 1.56 -20.16 4.73
C PRO A 73 1.72 -20.68 3.30
N ALA A 74 1.86 -19.72 2.39
CA ALA A 74 2.53 -19.78 1.09
C ALA A 74 2.40 -21.08 0.29
N ALA A 75 1.86 -20.95 -0.93
CA ALA A 75 1.96 -21.95 -1.98
C ALA A 75 3.32 -22.65 -1.97
N THR A 76 3.32 -23.97 -1.69
CA THR A 76 4.50 -24.81 -1.84
C THR A 76 5.10 -24.59 -3.23
N GLY A 77 6.41 -24.70 -3.40
CA GLY A 77 7.09 -24.47 -4.69
C GLY A 77 6.43 -25.21 -5.87
N THR A 78 5.84 -26.38 -5.63
CA THR A 78 5.04 -27.15 -6.59
C THR A 78 3.80 -26.38 -7.07
N ILE A 79 3.05 -25.75 -6.16
CA ILE A 79 1.85 -24.99 -6.49
C ILE A 79 2.23 -23.73 -7.28
N VAL A 80 3.30 -23.04 -6.89
CA VAL A 80 3.84 -21.91 -7.66
C VAL A 80 4.22 -22.34 -9.08
N LYS A 81 4.82 -23.52 -9.23
CA LYS A 81 5.15 -24.08 -10.55
C LYS A 81 3.90 -24.38 -11.38
N THR A 82 2.90 -25.05 -10.80
CA THR A 82 1.64 -25.35 -11.50
C THR A 82 0.91 -24.07 -11.92
N LEU A 83 0.86 -23.05 -11.05
CA LEU A 83 0.27 -21.76 -11.39
C LEU A 83 1.02 -21.04 -12.50
N ARG A 84 2.35 -21.16 -12.56
CA ARG A 84 3.16 -20.62 -13.68
C ARG A 84 2.87 -21.30 -15.01
N GLU A 85 2.49 -22.57 -15.00
CA GLU A 85 2.13 -23.32 -16.22
C GLU A 85 0.75 -22.88 -16.76
N GLN A 86 -0.10 -22.25 -15.93
CA GLN A 86 -1.43 -21.75 -16.31
C GLN A 86 -1.38 -20.35 -16.95
N THR A 87 -0.86 -20.29 -18.18
CA THR A 87 -0.68 -19.03 -18.94
C THR A 87 -1.98 -18.31 -19.34
N GLU A 88 -3.13 -19.00 -19.33
CA GLU A 88 -4.43 -18.39 -19.65
C GLU A 88 -4.97 -17.48 -18.54
N LEU A 89 -4.60 -17.75 -17.28
CA LEU A 89 -5.12 -17.05 -16.11
C LEU A 89 -4.14 -15.98 -15.59
N PHE A 90 -2.84 -16.18 -15.75
CA PHE A 90 -1.81 -15.32 -15.18
C PHE A 90 -0.73 -14.97 -16.21
N GLU A 91 -0.42 -13.68 -16.32
CA GLU A 91 0.68 -13.19 -17.17
C GLU A 91 2.06 -13.56 -16.59
N ALA A 92 2.20 -13.52 -15.26
CA ALA A 92 3.39 -13.96 -14.54
C ALA A 92 3.04 -14.30 -13.09
N VAL A 93 3.70 -15.33 -12.53
CA VAL A 93 3.52 -15.76 -11.13
C VAL A 93 4.88 -15.80 -10.43
N ALA A 94 4.95 -15.20 -9.24
CA ALA A 94 6.15 -15.16 -8.41
C ALA A 94 5.83 -15.65 -6.99
N GLY A 95 6.73 -16.47 -6.44
CA GLY A 95 6.72 -16.81 -5.02
C GLY A 95 7.58 -15.82 -4.24
N TYR A 96 7.14 -15.50 -3.03
CA TYR A 96 7.89 -14.73 -2.05
C TYR A 96 7.71 -15.33 -0.66
N GLN A 97 8.71 -15.17 0.20
CA GLN A 97 8.65 -15.59 1.60
C GLN A 97 9.41 -14.58 2.46
N PHE A 98 8.80 -14.08 3.52
CA PHE A 98 9.53 -13.26 4.50
C PHE A 98 10.38 -14.16 5.38
N ASN A 99 11.68 -13.87 5.44
CA ASN A 99 12.58 -14.52 6.38
C ASN A 99 13.32 -13.44 7.18
N SER A 100 13.50 -13.68 8.46
CA SER A 100 14.41 -12.89 9.29
C SER A 100 15.70 -13.67 9.49
N GLY A 101 16.81 -12.96 9.48
CA GLY A 101 18.12 -13.53 9.73
C GLY A 101 19.04 -12.47 10.31
N THR A 102 19.92 -12.90 11.22
CA THR A 102 20.99 -12.04 11.70
C THR A 102 22.07 -11.98 10.63
N LEU A 103 22.28 -10.80 10.06
CA LEU A 103 23.43 -10.53 9.22
C LEU A 103 24.65 -10.35 10.12
N THR A 104 25.65 -11.21 9.95
CA THR A 104 26.93 -11.13 10.65
C THR A 104 28.04 -10.81 9.64
N GLY A 105 29.02 -9.99 10.04
CA GLY A 105 30.09 -9.51 9.17
C GLY A 105 31.15 -8.74 9.96
N ASP A 106 31.87 -7.80 9.31
CA ASP A 106 32.88 -6.93 9.95
C ASP A 106 32.30 -5.86 10.91
N GLY A 107 31.02 -5.95 11.27
CA GLY A 107 30.32 -5.01 12.15
C GLY A 107 29.38 -5.70 13.14
N ASP A 108 28.62 -4.91 13.90
CA ASP A 108 27.66 -5.45 14.87
C ASP A 108 26.57 -6.28 14.16
N PRO A 109 26.16 -7.42 14.76
CA PRO A 109 25.12 -8.26 14.19
C PRO A 109 23.81 -7.50 14.09
N GLU A 110 23.27 -7.40 12.87
CA GLU A 110 22.01 -6.71 12.60
C GLU A 110 20.94 -7.74 12.23
N MET A 111 19.80 -7.67 12.91
CA MET A 111 18.64 -8.49 12.54
C MET A 111 17.97 -7.88 11.32
N LEU A 112 18.07 -8.54 10.17
CA LEU A 112 17.41 -8.11 8.96
C LEU A 112 16.17 -8.94 8.70
N SER A 113 15.08 -8.26 8.39
CA SER A 113 13.87 -8.87 7.83
C SER A 113 13.86 -8.59 6.34
N ALA A 114 14.12 -9.60 5.52
CA ALA A 114 14.16 -9.45 4.08
C ALA A 114 13.34 -10.57 3.41
N PRO A 115 12.47 -10.23 2.45
CA PRO A 115 11.78 -11.24 1.68
C PRO A 115 12.74 -11.95 0.73
N VAL A 116 12.69 -13.29 0.74
CA VAL A 116 13.26 -14.12 -0.31
C VAL A 116 12.27 -14.14 -1.47
N LEU A 117 12.70 -13.64 -2.62
CA LEU A 117 11.87 -13.50 -3.82
C LEU A 117 12.33 -14.47 -4.91
N SER A 118 11.38 -15.09 -5.60
CA SER A 118 11.71 -15.81 -6.84
C SER A 118 12.04 -14.82 -7.97
N PRO A 119 12.94 -15.17 -8.92
CA PRO A 119 13.35 -14.25 -10.00
C PRO A 119 12.20 -13.75 -10.88
N SER A 120 11.07 -14.47 -10.95
CA SER A 120 9.91 -14.03 -11.72
C SER A 120 9.21 -12.81 -11.11
N ILE A 121 9.54 -12.38 -9.89
CA ILE A 121 9.00 -11.14 -9.28
C ILE A 121 9.30 -9.90 -10.13
N PHE A 122 10.43 -9.89 -10.83
CA PHE A 122 10.83 -8.80 -11.72
C PHE A 122 9.95 -8.74 -12.98
N GLN A 123 9.42 -9.90 -13.41
CA GLN A 123 8.45 -9.97 -14.51
C GLN A 123 7.07 -9.48 -14.05
N CYS A 124 6.62 -9.90 -12.86
CA CYS A 124 5.36 -9.42 -12.28
C CYS A 124 5.38 -7.89 -12.07
N SER A 125 6.47 -7.37 -11.50
CA SER A 125 6.61 -5.93 -11.24
C SER A 125 6.98 -5.08 -12.45
N ARG A 126 7.25 -5.70 -13.61
CA ARG A 126 7.85 -5.05 -14.79
C ARG A 126 8.98 -4.08 -14.44
N SER A 127 9.71 -4.34 -13.36
CA SER A 127 10.84 -3.53 -12.92
C SER A 127 12.07 -3.87 -13.79
N ARG A 128 11.95 -3.60 -15.08
CA ARG A 128 12.86 -4.09 -16.12
C ARG A 128 14.23 -3.39 -16.15
N ARG A 129 14.67 -2.64 -15.12
CA ARG A 129 15.89 -1.84 -15.30
C ARG A 129 16.73 -1.40 -14.10
N TRP A 130 16.53 -1.94 -12.90
CA TRP A 130 17.38 -1.53 -11.78
C TRP A 130 18.61 -2.44 -11.53
N TRP A 131 18.67 -3.60 -12.21
CA TRP A 131 19.69 -4.63 -11.97
C TRP A 131 20.78 -4.77 -13.02
N ASP A 132 20.67 -4.13 -14.19
CA ASP A 132 21.70 -4.23 -15.26
C ASP A 132 23.07 -3.63 -14.85
N GLY A 133 23.17 -3.01 -13.65
CA GLY A 133 24.41 -2.46 -13.09
C GLY A 133 24.95 -3.17 -11.84
N CYS A 134 24.30 -4.22 -11.31
CA CYS A 134 24.68 -4.87 -10.04
C CYS A 134 25.59 -6.10 -10.21
N SER A 135 26.46 -6.12 -11.22
CA SER A 135 27.45 -7.19 -11.41
C SER A 135 28.78 -6.94 -10.66
N HIS A 136 28.86 -5.94 -9.78
CA HIS A 136 30.07 -5.60 -9.04
C HIS A 136 29.91 -5.89 -7.53
N PRO A 137 30.87 -6.59 -6.87
CA PRO A 137 30.78 -7.02 -5.46
C PRO A 137 30.84 -5.89 -4.40
N ARG A 138 30.62 -4.63 -4.77
CA ARG A 138 30.54 -3.50 -3.83
C ARG A 138 29.23 -2.77 -4.07
N MET A 139 28.16 -3.28 -3.46
CA MET A 139 26.85 -2.63 -3.45
C MET A 139 26.95 -1.28 -2.74
N ARG A 140 26.71 -0.20 -3.48
CA ARG A 140 26.30 1.10 -2.92
C ARG A 140 25.00 1.47 -3.61
N CYS A 141 23.89 0.93 -3.10
CA CYS A 141 22.56 1.38 -3.48
C CYS A 141 22.41 2.82 -2.99
N ARG A 142 22.32 3.76 -3.92
CA ARG A 142 22.02 5.16 -3.63
C ARG A 142 20.53 5.26 -3.33
N GLU A 143 20.19 5.58 -2.09
CA GLU A 143 18.84 6.00 -1.72
C GLU A 143 18.45 7.22 -2.55
N SER A 144 17.42 7.10 -3.38
CA SER A 144 16.81 8.20 -4.10
C SER A 144 15.52 8.58 -3.39
N ALA A 145 15.55 9.80 -2.84
CA ALA A 145 14.41 10.58 -2.35
C ALA A 145 13.30 10.76 -3.40
#